data_AF-A0A812T904-F1
#
_entry.id   AF-A0A812T904-F1
#
_cell.length_a   1.000
_cell.length_b   1.000
_cell.length_c   1.000
_cell.angle_alpha   90.00
_cell.angle_beta   90.00
_cell.angle_gamma   90.00
#
_symmetry.space_group_name_H-M   'P 1'
#
loop_
_entity.id
_entity.type
_entity.pdbx_description
1 polymer ?
#
loop_
_entity_poly.entity_id
_entity_poly.type
_entity_poly.pdbx_seq_one_letter_code
_entity_poly.pdbx_strand_id
1 'polypeptide(L)'
;MQAVNPMLFAPFLVLCVPLLLLEWRISPPSVPAFHVRNMQDESLSSLVHERQEANQLSAHIRHGDRVWNLGVDIGTSCITIARLSGNLNETVCVEPNTVILPKTRENMARNGVGDAHLLSGIVADAAHCPESVPFQGDEELHRAEDARLPREMSYLGIKYSVESCYSLPYLASRFGMPDVLFADCEGCLPIIIRQFPSFFSRRQLRLIIYEMDGDHQTYENMHESLVVAGFKLLEFGFVCVWTRELNPVLNLWPIYHKLLAPSILTFVLDILMAYTLPARLAAVPFWRFLPITHCIDGTFCEPFGILTQCVLAPLCAGEDIPDWRLFGGLAYPDDWMKPRHKLSKWSRQGFYTLVKWFFLWALVAWPAALRVSGSKMAASRLMYLMLTSSLAAGYVLAEISGQFGSPDDPESFMWVMAVLTTVALVLWAIWAGSSRHQALTAKAPDV
;
A
#
# COMPACT_ATOMS: atom_id res chain seq x y z
N MET A 1 14.08 12.56 -47.49
CA MET A 1 13.88 12.35 -46.05
C MET A 1 15.25 12.32 -45.40
N GLN A 2 15.64 13.39 -44.69
CA GLN A 2 16.88 13.38 -43.91
C GLN A 2 16.65 12.54 -42.65
N ALA A 3 17.58 11.63 -42.36
CA ALA A 3 17.54 10.80 -41.16
C ALA A 3 17.58 11.70 -39.92
N VAL A 4 16.57 11.57 -39.06
CA VAL A 4 16.51 12.25 -37.77
C VAL A 4 17.62 11.69 -36.89
N ASN A 5 18.47 12.55 -36.35
CA ASN A 5 19.60 12.16 -35.51
C ASN A 5 19.09 11.78 -34.10
N PRO A 6 19.18 10.51 -33.67
CA PRO A 6 18.57 10.02 -32.42
C PRO A 6 19.22 10.58 -31.12
N MET A 7 20.27 11.40 -31.23
CA MET A 7 21.03 11.91 -30.08
C MET A 7 20.29 12.91 -29.18
N LEU A 8 19.16 13.48 -29.60
CA LEU A 8 18.44 14.50 -28.79
C LEU A 8 17.50 13.92 -27.71
N PHE A 9 17.20 12.62 -27.73
CA PHE A 9 16.35 11.97 -26.71
C PHE A 9 17.13 11.38 -25.51
N ALA A 10 18.46 11.27 -25.62
CA ALA A 10 19.30 10.70 -24.56
C ALA A 10 19.31 11.47 -23.22
N PRO A 11 19.32 12.82 -23.17
CA PRO A 11 19.50 13.52 -21.89
C PRO A 11 18.28 13.43 -20.95
N PHE A 12 17.07 13.24 -21.49
CA PHE A 12 15.85 13.15 -20.68
C PHE A 12 15.72 11.78 -20.00
N LEU A 13 16.10 10.69 -20.70
CA LEU A 13 16.18 9.35 -20.12
C LEU A 13 17.27 9.26 -19.03
N VAL A 14 18.39 9.99 -19.21
CA VAL A 14 19.51 10.01 -18.27
C VAL A 14 19.20 10.76 -16.96
N LEU A 15 18.17 11.63 -16.91
CA LEU A 15 17.79 12.34 -15.68
C LEU A 15 16.67 11.65 -14.88
N CYS A 16 15.73 10.95 -15.55
CA CYS A 16 14.68 10.21 -14.85
C CYS A 16 15.17 8.87 -14.27
N VAL A 17 16.14 8.22 -14.94
CA VAL A 17 16.67 6.91 -14.51
C VAL A 17 17.44 6.98 -13.18
N PRO A 18 18.30 7.97 -12.88
CA PRO A 18 19.01 8.04 -11.60
C PRO A 18 18.11 8.30 -10.39
N LEU A 19 17.00 9.04 -10.57
CA LEU A 19 16.00 9.25 -9.51
C LEU A 19 15.23 7.96 -9.20
N LEU A 20 14.84 7.20 -10.23
CA LEU A 20 14.26 5.86 -10.07
C LEU A 20 15.27 4.85 -9.49
N LEU A 21 16.56 5.00 -9.81
CA LEU A 21 17.63 4.11 -9.30
C LEU A 21 18.08 4.46 -7.87
N LEU A 22 17.91 5.71 -7.41
CA LEU A 22 18.22 6.09 -6.02
C LEU A 22 17.21 5.49 -5.04
N GLU A 23 15.94 5.39 -5.44
CA GLU A 23 14.88 4.72 -4.65
C GLU A 23 15.01 3.19 -4.67
N TRP A 24 15.57 2.62 -5.75
CA TRP A 24 15.82 1.18 -5.87
C TRP A 24 16.84 0.64 -4.86
N ARG A 25 17.64 1.51 -4.22
CA ARG A 25 18.69 1.11 -3.26
C ARG A 25 18.17 0.72 -1.87
N ILE A 26 16.88 0.87 -1.60
CA ILE A 26 16.25 0.35 -0.38
C ILE A 26 15.16 -0.63 -0.80
N SER A 27 15.54 -1.70 -1.51
CA SER A 27 14.68 -2.87 -1.51
C SER A 27 14.54 -3.30 -0.05
N PRO A 28 13.31 -3.49 0.48
CA PRO A 28 13.15 -4.08 1.80
C PRO A 28 13.94 -5.39 1.83
N PRO A 29 14.48 -5.79 3.00
CA PRO A 29 15.19 -7.05 3.08
C PRO A 29 14.30 -8.15 2.48
N SER A 30 14.91 -9.03 1.69
CA SER A 30 14.18 -10.12 1.07
C SER A 30 13.60 -11.02 2.15
N VAL A 31 12.34 -11.41 2.02
CA VAL A 31 11.71 -12.40 2.91
C VAL A 31 12.61 -13.64 2.99
N PRO A 32 13.02 -14.09 4.19
CA PRO A 32 13.86 -15.27 4.32
C PRO A 32 13.18 -16.51 3.73
N ALA A 33 13.85 -17.18 2.79
CA ALA A 33 13.36 -18.43 2.22
C ALA A 33 13.67 -19.61 3.15
N PHE A 34 12.65 -20.38 3.50
CA PHE A 34 12.77 -21.64 4.22
C PHE A 34 11.54 -22.54 4.00
N HIS A 35 11.60 -23.74 4.56
CA HIS A 35 10.49 -24.66 4.57
C HIS A 35 10.10 -25.01 6.01
N VAL A 36 8.80 -25.16 6.23
CA VAL A 36 8.19 -25.70 7.44
C VAL A 36 7.38 -26.95 7.08
N ARG A 37 7.09 -27.79 8.06
CA ARG A 37 6.14 -28.89 7.90
C ARG A 37 4.83 -28.56 8.60
N ASN A 38 3.71 -28.83 7.94
CA ASN A 38 2.41 -28.79 8.59
C ASN A 38 2.17 -30.04 9.45
N MET A 39 0.97 -30.16 10.02
CA MET A 39 0.58 -31.31 10.85
C MET A 39 0.49 -32.63 10.09
N GLN A 40 0.45 -32.60 8.76
CA GLN A 40 0.46 -33.75 7.85
C GLN A 40 1.87 -34.06 7.30
N ASP A 41 2.90 -33.41 7.84
CA ASP A 41 4.30 -33.49 7.40
C ASP A 41 4.57 -33.00 5.96
N GLU A 42 3.60 -32.29 5.36
CA GLU A 42 3.77 -31.66 4.05
C GLU A 42 4.70 -30.46 4.18
N SER A 43 5.64 -30.34 3.23
CA SER A 43 6.62 -29.26 3.20
C SER A 43 6.01 -28.01 2.57
N LEU A 44 5.90 -26.94 3.35
CA LEU A 44 5.40 -25.63 2.91
C LEU A 44 6.56 -24.65 2.77
N SER A 45 6.58 -23.88 1.69
CA SER A 45 7.57 -22.81 1.47
C SER A 45 7.11 -21.52 2.14
N SER A 46 7.98 -20.86 2.90
CA SER A 46 7.71 -19.55 3.52
C SER A 46 7.44 -18.43 2.52
N LEU A 47 7.77 -18.63 1.25
CA LEU A 47 7.48 -17.66 0.18
C LEU A 47 6.03 -17.73 -0.32
N VAL A 48 5.30 -18.78 0.04
CA VAL A 48 3.92 -19.05 -0.41
C VAL A 48 2.98 -19.09 0.78
N HIS A 49 3.33 -19.83 1.82
CA HIS A 49 2.58 -19.93 3.06
C HIS A 49 2.85 -18.68 3.91
N GLU A 50 1.79 -18.04 4.41
CA GLU A 50 1.85 -16.77 5.17
C GLU A 50 2.66 -15.67 4.47
N ARG A 51 2.52 -15.58 3.14
CA ARG A 51 3.29 -14.64 2.33
C ARG A 51 3.02 -13.19 2.73
N GLN A 52 1.79 -12.85 3.10
CA GLN A 52 1.40 -11.47 3.41
C GLN A 52 2.05 -11.01 4.72
N GLU A 53 1.99 -11.85 5.73
CA GLU A 53 2.60 -11.67 7.05
C GLU A 53 4.12 -11.56 6.91
N ALA A 54 4.73 -12.50 6.19
CA ALA A 54 6.17 -12.52 5.96
C ALA A 54 6.67 -11.26 5.23
N ASN A 55 5.91 -10.74 4.26
CA ASN A 55 6.23 -9.48 3.59
C ASN A 55 6.19 -8.30 4.57
N GLN A 56 5.16 -8.22 5.42
CA GLN A 56 5.04 -7.13 6.41
C GLN A 56 6.14 -7.19 7.47
N LEU A 57 6.43 -8.38 7.97
CA LEU A 57 7.55 -8.60 8.90
C LEU A 57 8.87 -8.15 8.26
N SER A 58 9.12 -8.52 7.00
CA SER A 58 10.35 -8.14 6.29
C SER A 58 10.44 -6.64 6.00
N ALA A 59 9.30 -5.97 5.77
CA ALA A 59 9.30 -4.53 5.52
C ALA A 59 9.62 -3.71 6.78
N HIS A 60 9.25 -4.18 7.98
CA HIS A 60 9.20 -3.34 9.18
C HIS A 60 10.08 -3.80 10.36
N ILE A 61 10.49 -5.07 10.41
CA ILE A 61 11.43 -5.57 11.41
C ILE A 61 12.85 -5.14 11.04
N ARG A 62 13.56 -4.67 12.06
CA ARG A 62 14.95 -4.22 12.00
C ARG A 62 15.83 -5.24 12.70
N HIS A 63 17.07 -5.33 12.24
CA HIS A 63 18.10 -6.08 12.94
C HIS A 63 18.28 -5.54 14.36
N GLY A 64 18.26 -6.42 15.36
CA GLY A 64 18.37 -6.12 16.78
C GLY A 64 17.05 -5.91 17.51
N ASP A 65 15.92 -5.80 16.80
CA ASP A 65 14.61 -5.70 17.47
C ASP A 65 14.34 -6.89 18.38
N ARG A 66 13.70 -6.61 19.52
CA ARG A 66 13.09 -7.64 20.37
C ARG A 66 11.64 -7.78 19.96
N VAL A 67 11.27 -8.96 19.51
CA VAL A 67 9.98 -9.18 18.87
C VAL A 67 9.21 -10.23 19.64
N TRP A 68 7.97 -9.90 19.99
CA TRP A 68 7.03 -10.85 20.55
C TRP A 68 6.04 -11.26 19.48
N ASN A 69 5.83 -12.56 19.35
CA ASN A 69 4.91 -13.19 18.41
C ASN A 69 3.82 -13.93 19.20
N LEU A 70 2.56 -13.50 19.03
CA LEU A 70 1.39 -14.12 19.65
C LEU A 70 0.62 -14.92 18.61
N GLY A 71 0.49 -16.23 18.83
CA GLY A 71 -0.08 -17.17 17.86
C GLY A 71 0.95 -17.54 16.80
N VAL A 72 1.64 -18.66 17.05
CA VAL A 72 2.85 -19.03 16.30
C VAL A 72 2.54 -20.12 15.29
N ASP A 73 1.47 -20.87 15.51
CA ASP A 73 1.03 -22.02 14.72
C ASP A 73 2.21 -22.98 14.46
N ILE A 74 2.49 -23.38 13.21
CA ILE A 74 3.62 -24.26 12.87
C ILE A 74 5.00 -23.57 12.91
N GLY A 75 5.08 -22.29 13.29
CA GLY A 75 6.34 -21.59 13.53
C GLY A 75 6.83 -20.69 12.40
N THR A 76 6.06 -20.51 11.33
CA THR A 76 6.47 -19.75 10.14
C THR A 76 6.82 -18.30 10.49
N SER A 77 5.90 -17.58 11.12
CA SER A 77 6.11 -16.19 11.56
C SER A 77 7.26 -16.06 12.56
N CYS A 78 7.36 -16.96 13.55
CA CYS A 78 8.45 -16.95 14.54
C CYS A 78 9.84 -17.18 13.89
N ILE A 79 9.96 -18.09 12.93
CA ILE A 79 11.21 -18.32 12.18
C ILE A 79 11.57 -17.10 11.32
N THR A 80 10.58 -16.49 10.68
CA THR A 80 10.76 -15.26 9.88
C THR A 80 11.30 -14.13 10.75
N ILE A 81 10.65 -13.87 11.88
CA ILE A 81 11.04 -12.86 12.87
C ILE A 81 12.48 -13.10 13.38
N ALA A 82 12.78 -14.33 13.76
CA ALA A 82 14.09 -14.74 14.24
C ALA A 82 15.21 -14.44 13.24
N ARG A 83 14.96 -14.70 11.94
CA ARG A 83 15.94 -14.46 10.87
C ARG A 83 16.09 -12.98 10.52
N LEU A 84 14.99 -12.22 10.53
CA LEU A 84 14.99 -10.80 10.21
C LEU A 84 15.63 -9.94 11.31
N SER A 85 15.26 -10.21 12.56
CA SER A 85 15.80 -9.50 13.73
C SER A 85 17.26 -9.86 13.98
N GLY A 86 17.71 -11.06 13.61
CA GLY A 86 19.05 -11.56 13.97
C GLY A 86 19.24 -11.72 15.48
N ASN A 87 18.16 -11.66 16.27
CA ASN A 87 18.19 -11.63 17.73
C ASN A 87 17.34 -12.76 18.33
N LEU A 88 17.83 -14.00 18.18
CA LEU A 88 17.13 -15.22 18.59
C LEU A 88 16.76 -15.23 20.08
N ASN A 89 17.66 -14.72 20.94
CA ASN A 89 17.49 -14.75 22.40
C ASN A 89 16.44 -13.75 22.91
N GLU A 90 16.05 -12.79 22.08
CA GLU A 90 15.06 -11.77 22.47
C GLU A 90 13.74 -11.92 21.69
N THR A 91 13.63 -12.97 20.88
CA THR A 91 12.37 -13.34 20.22
C THR A 91 11.56 -14.24 21.16
N VAL A 92 10.37 -13.78 21.53
CA VAL A 92 9.41 -14.55 22.35
C VAL A 92 8.24 -14.95 21.47
N CYS A 93 7.93 -16.24 21.43
CA CYS A 93 6.86 -16.81 20.62
C CYS A 93 5.89 -17.53 21.56
N VAL A 94 4.59 -17.20 21.50
CA VAL A 94 3.58 -17.72 22.41
C VAL A 94 2.52 -18.48 21.63
N GLU A 95 2.33 -19.76 21.94
CA GLU A 95 1.37 -20.63 21.26
C GLU A 95 0.58 -21.46 22.29
N PRO A 96 -0.75 -21.30 22.36
CA PRO A 96 -1.57 -22.05 23.30
C PRO A 96 -1.91 -23.48 22.85
N ASN A 97 -1.85 -23.78 21.55
CA ASN A 97 -2.23 -25.08 21.01
C ASN A 97 -1.18 -26.14 21.30
N THR A 98 -1.40 -26.92 22.35
CA THR A 98 -0.47 -27.98 22.76
C THR A 98 -0.30 -29.10 21.75
N VAL A 99 -1.26 -29.26 20.81
CA VAL A 99 -1.16 -30.25 19.73
C VAL A 99 -0.16 -29.81 18.67
N ILE A 100 -0.03 -28.51 18.40
CA ILE A 100 0.85 -28.00 17.33
C ILE A 100 2.28 -27.75 17.81
N LEU A 101 2.47 -27.42 19.09
CA LEU A 101 3.76 -27.08 19.69
C LEU A 101 4.90 -28.07 19.36
N PRO A 102 4.71 -29.40 19.36
CA PRO A 102 5.76 -30.32 18.93
C PRO A 102 6.22 -30.09 17.49
N LYS A 103 5.29 -29.79 16.57
CA LYS A 103 5.58 -29.47 15.17
C LYS A 103 6.28 -28.12 15.04
N THR A 104 5.82 -27.11 15.79
CA THR A 104 6.47 -25.80 15.89
C THR A 104 7.94 -25.93 16.29
N ARG A 105 8.23 -26.70 17.36
CA ARG A 105 9.60 -26.96 17.82
C ARG A 105 10.44 -27.69 16.78
N GLU A 106 9.89 -28.70 16.12
CA GLU A 106 10.57 -29.40 15.02
C GLU A 106 10.96 -28.41 13.90
N ASN A 107 10.03 -27.56 13.47
CA ASN A 107 10.25 -26.59 12.41
C ASN A 107 11.30 -25.53 12.81
N MET A 108 11.23 -24.99 14.02
CA MET A 108 12.20 -24.03 14.53
C MET A 108 13.60 -24.64 14.63
N ALA A 109 13.72 -25.87 15.14
CA ALA A 109 14.98 -26.59 15.22
C ALA A 109 15.58 -26.84 13.82
N ARG A 110 14.77 -27.31 12.87
CA ARG A 110 15.22 -27.58 11.48
C ARG A 110 15.66 -26.32 10.74
N ASN A 111 15.16 -25.15 11.14
CA ASN A 111 15.49 -23.87 10.54
C ASN A 111 16.61 -23.10 11.26
N GLY A 112 17.28 -23.73 12.23
CA GLY A 112 18.40 -23.12 12.96
C GLY A 112 17.96 -22.00 13.92
N VAL A 113 16.67 -21.90 14.20
CA VAL A 113 16.09 -20.92 15.13
C VAL A 113 16.08 -21.46 16.57
N GLY A 114 16.28 -22.77 16.75
CA GLY A 114 16.44 -23.42 18.05
C GLY A 114 15.28 -23.14 19.00
N ASP A 115 15.53 -23.24 20.30
CA ASP A 115 14.60 -22.76 21.33
C ASP A 115 14.73 -21.23 21.51
N ALA A 116 14.48 -20.44 20.45
CA ALA A 116 13.90 -19.11 20.69
C ALA A 116 12.72 -19.29 21.66
N HIS A 117 12.41 -18.30 22.50
CA HIS A 117 11.56 -18.49 23.68
C HIS A 117 10.11 -18.87 23.31
N LEU A 118 9.87 -20.14 23.01
CA LEU A 118 8.58 -20.71 22.65
C LEU A 118 7.85 -21.15 23.92
N LEU A 119 6.88 -20.32 24.30
CA LEU A 119 6.04 -20.50 25.47
C LEU A 119 4.76 -21.22 25.08
N SER A 120 4.46 -22.30 25.79
CA SER A 120 3.13 -22.92 25.73
C SER A 120 2.18 -22.13 26.61
N GLY A 121 1.11 -21.58 26.03
CA GLY A 121 0.07 -20.90 26.80
C GLY A 121 -0.55 -19.71 26.09
N ILE A 122 -1.39 -18.99 26.81
CA ILE A 122 -2.07 -17.78 26.34
C ILE A 122 -1.50 -16.52 26.98
N VAL A 123 -1.74 -15.37 26.36
CA VAL A 123 -1.56 -14.06 27.00
C VAL A 123 -2.93 -13.52 27.42
N ALA A 124 -3.12 -13.31 28.72
CA ALA A 124 -4.35 -12.79 29.29
C ALA A 124 -4.09 -12.19 30.67
N ASP A 125 -5.01 -11.36 31.17
CA ASP A 125 -5.01 -11.00 32.60
C ASP A 125 -5.51 -12.16 33.47
N ALA A 126 -5.40 -12.02 34.79
CA ALA A 126 -5.79 -13.05 35.75
C ALA A 126 -7.31 -13.36 35.72
N ALA A 127 -8.13 -12.36 35.39
CA ALA A 127 -9.59 -12.49 35.37
C ALA A 127 -10.09 -13.26 34.14
N HIS A 128 -9.35 -13.20 33.03
CA HIS A 128 -9.67 -13.91 31.79
C HIS A 128 -8.94 -15.26 31.67
N CYS A 129 -7.96 -15.50 32.53
CA CYS A 129 -7.23 -16.75 32.56
C CYS A 129 -8.16 -17.95 32.85
N PRO A 130 -8.08 -19.06 32.09
CA PRO A 130 -8.93 -20.22 32.33
C PRO A 130 -8.82 -20.73 33.75
N GLU A 131 -9.94 -21.19 34.30
CA GLU A 131 -9.95 -21.81 35.62
C GLU A 131 -8.99 -23.01 35.66
N SER A 132 -8.28 -23.19 36.78
CA SER A 132 -7.26 -24.24 36.99
C SER A 132 -6.00 -24.17 36.11
N VAL A 133 -5.85 -23.17 35.23
CA VAL A 133 -4.61 -22.94 34.49
C VAL A 133 -3.66 -22.08 35.32
N PRO A 134 -2.39 -22.47 35.51
CA PRO A 134 -1.40 -21.65 36.21
C PRO A 134 -1.25 -20.27 35.55
N PHE A 135 -1.51 -19.23 36.33
CA PHE A 135 -1.31 -17.84 35.92
C PHE A 135 0.06 -17.33 36.35
N GLN A 136 0.77 -16.69 35.44
CA GLN A 136 2.07 -16.08 35.65
C GLN A 136 1.93 -14.56 35.46
N GLY A 137 1.78 -13.83 36.56
CA GLY A 137 1.50 -12.40 36.53
C GLY A 137 1.17 -11.81 37.87
N ASP A 138 0.85 -10.52 37.84
CA ASP A 138 0.28 -9.81 38.99
C ASP A 138 -1.24 -10.00 38.96
N GLU A 139 -1.80 -10.50 40.07
CA GLU A 139 -3.24 -10.74 40.21
C GLU A 139 -4.02 -9.43 40.36
N GLU A 140 -3.40 -8.29 40.73
CA GLU A 140 -4.14 -7.06 41.05
C GLU A 140 -4.83 -6.37 39.86
N LEU A 141 -4.55 -6.78 38.61
CA LEU A 141 -5.23 -6.29 37.41
C LEU A 141 -6.58 -7.00 37.22
N HIS A 142 -7.60 -6.56 37.96
CA HIS A 142 -8.96 -7.09 37.84
C HIS A 142 -9.97 -6.04 37.38
N ARG A 143 -10.60 -6.26 36.23
CA ARG A 143 -11.96 -5.76 35.96
C ARG A 143 -12.89 -6.96 35.98
N ALA A 144 -13.85 -6.96 36.90
CA ALA A 144 -14.66 -8.11 37.28
C ALA A 144 -15.78 -8.49 36.28
N GLU A 145 -15.77 -7.96 35.06
CA GLU A 145 -16.95 -7.99 34.18
C GLU A 145 -16.86 -8.99 33.02
N ASP A 146 -15.67 -9.51 32.71
CA ASP A 146 -15.48 -10.43 31.59
C ASP A 146 -15.40 -11.90 32.05
N ALA A 147 -15.93 -12.80 31.22
CA ALA A 147 -15.89 -14.24 31.48
C ALA A 147 -14.47 -14.79 31.28
N ARG A 148 -14.05 -15.72 32.16
CA ARG A 148 -12.84 -16.52 31.98
C ARG A 148 -12.89 -17.28 30.66
N LEU A 149 -11.74 -17.36 29.99
CA LEU A 149 -11.56 -18.19 28.81
C LEU A 149 -11.74 -19.68 29.18
N PRO A 150 -12.25 -20.51 28.26
CA PRO A 150 -12.34 -21.95 28.51
C PRO A 150 -10.94 -22.57 28.54
N ARG A 151 -10.75 -23.59 29.39
CA ARG A 151 -9.49 -24.35 29.44
C ARG A 151 -9.27 -25.18 28.18
N GLU A 152 -10.34 -25.75 27.63
CA GLU A 152 -10.33 -26.43 26.34
C GLU A 152 -10.73 -25.43 25.25
N MET A 153 -9.83 -25.22 24.30
CA MET A 153 -10.04 -24.37 23.13
C MET A 153 -10.09 -25.25 21.87
N SER A 154 -10.58 -24.69 20.77
CA SER A 154 -10.66 -25.37 19.49
C SER A 154 -10.26 -24.43 18.37
N TYR A 155 -9.38 -24.90 17.50
CA TYR A 155 -8.98 -24.19 16.29
C TYR A 155 -9.02 -25.16 15.10
N LEU A 156 -9.70 -24.78 14.02
CA LEU A 156 -9.93 -25.64 12.84
C LEU A 156 -10.42 -27.07 13.19
N GLY A 157 -11.24 -27.18 14.25
CA GLY A 157 -11.78 -28.45 14.76
C GLY A 157 -10.80 -29.27 15.61
N ILE A 158 -9.56 -28.81 15.79
CA ILE A 158 -8.57 -29.43 16.69
C ILE A 158 -8.76 -28.85 18.08
N LYS A 159 -9.11 -29.71 19.04
CA LYS A 159 -9.23 -29.35 20.45
C LYS A 159 -7.88 -29.46 21.15
N TYR A 160 -7.60 -28.51 22.02
CA TYR A 160 -6.41 -28.51 22.86
C TYR A 160 -6.69 -27.90 24.23
N SER A 161 -5.87 -28.26 25.21
CA SER A 161 -5.95 -27.71 26.57
C SER A 161 -4.88 -26.65 26.76
N VAL A 162 -5.27 -25.48 27.26
CA VAL A 162 -4.33 -24.43 27.67
C VAL A 162 -3.58 -24.89 28.92
N GLU A 163 -2.25 -24.85 28.88
CA GLU A 163 -1.39 -25.32 29.97
C GLU A 163 -0.85 -24.20 30.86
N SER A 164 -0.75 -22.98 30.33
CA SER A 164 -0.24 -21.82 31.07
C SER A 164 -0.81 -20.53 30.52
N CYS A 165 -0.70 -19.48 31.31
CA CYS A 165 -1.34 -18.21 31.07
C CYS A 165 -0.46 -17.11 31.61
N TYR A 166 -0.10 -16.14 30.77
CA TYR A 166 0.92 -15.15 31.05
C TYR A 166 0.33 -13.75 30.94
N SER A 167 0.64 -12.88 31.89
CA SER A 167 0.37 -11.46 31.73
C SER A 167 1.47 -10.79 30.89
N LEU A 168 1.14 -9.75 30.11
CA LEU A 168 2.15 -8.96 29.40
C LEU A 168 3.20 -8.34 30.35
N PRO A 169 2.86 -7.82 31.55
CA PRO A 169 3.85 -7.37 32.53
C PRO A 169 4.82 -8.47 32.97
N TYR A 170 4.36 -9.70 33.17
CA TYR A 170 5.23 -10.84 33.51
C TYR A 170 6.20 -11.17 32.37
N LEU A 171 5.70 -11.24 31.13
CA LEU A 171 6.57 -11.47 29.98
C LEU A 171 7.62 -10.36 29.86
N ALA A 172 7.24 -9.10 30.15
CA ALA A 172 8.14 -7.95 30.05
C ALA A 172 9.21 -7.96 31.14
N SER A 173 8.87 -8.43 32.34
CA SER A 173 9.85 -8.57 33.43
C SER A 173 10.82 -9.72 33.18
N ARG A 174 10.35 -10.78 32.50
CA ARG A 174 11.16 -11.96 32.22
C ARG A 174 12.05 -11.83 30.98
N PHE A 175 11.53 -11.27 29.90
CA PHE A 175 12.16 -11.22 28.58
C PHE A 175 12.46 -9.80 28.09
N GLY A 176 12.19 -8.78 28.92
CA GLY A 176 12.29 -7.38 28.50
C GLY A 176 11.08 -6.90 27.71
N MET A 177 10.90 -5.59 27.60
CA MET A 177 9.83 -4.99 26.80
C MET A 177 10.12 -5.18 25.30
N PRO A 178 9.17 -5.65 24.48
CA PRO A 178 9.38 -5.79 23.05
C PRO A 178 9.45 -4.42 22.37
N ASP A 179 10.22 -4.35 21.29
CA ASP A 179 10.22 -3.23 20.35
C ASP A 179 9.08 -3.43 19.32
N VAL A 180 8.81 -4.68 18.95
CA VAL A 180 7.76 -5.06 17.99
C VAL A 180 6.85 -6.14 18.59
N LEU A 181 5.54 -5.96 18.45
CA LEU A 181 4.55 -6.99 18.72
C LEU A 181 3.95 -7.45 17.38
N PHE A 182 4.07 -8.73 17.06
CA PHE A 182 3.34 -9.39 15.99
C PHE A 182 2.25 -10.29 16.59
N ALA A 183 1.05 -10.25 16.05
CA ALA A 183 -0.05 -11.10 16.51
C ALA A 183 -0.85 -11.67 15.34
N ASP A 184 -0.91 -12.98 15.28
CA ASP A 184 -1.75 -13.76 14.38
C ASP A 184 -2.44 -14.81 15.25
N CYS A 185 -3.54 -14.41 15.88
CA CYS A 185 -4.08 -15.10 17.06
C CYS A 185 -5.60 -15.19 17.08
N GLU A 186 -6.21 -15.26 15.91
CA GLU A 186 -7.65 -15.50 15.72
C GLU A 186 -8.53 -14.48 16.46
N GLY A 187 -8.13 -13.21 16.42
CA GLY A 187 -8.89 -12.08 16.96
C GLY A 187 -8.60 -11.77 18.43
N CYS A 188 -7.54 -12.34 19.01
CA CYS A 188 -7.24 -12.15 20.43
C CYS A 188 -6.68 -10.74 20.77
N LEU A 189 -6.03 -10.07 19.82
CA LEU A 189 -5.28 -8.84 20.08
C LEU A 189 -6.13 -7.68 20.63
N PRO A 190 -7.35 -7.41 20.10
CA PRO A 190 -8.24 -6.39 20.68
C PRO A 190 -8.51 -6.58 22.17
N ILE A 191 -8.72 -7.83 22.61
CA ILE A 191 -8.95 -8.17 24.02
C ILE A 191 -7.68 -7.89 24.84
N ILE A 192 -6.51 -8.32 24.34
CA ILE A 192 -5.23 -8.08 25.01
C ILE A 192 -4.95 -6.58 25.19
N ILE A 193 -5.23 -5.76 24.17
CA ILE A 193 -5.06 -4.29 24.27
C ILE A 193 -5.97 -3.69 25.34
N ARG A 194 -7.23 -4.17 25.43
CA ARG A 194 -8.18 -3.73 26.45
C ARG A 194 -7.74 -4.13 27.87
N GLN A 195 -7.16 -5.31 28.03
CA GLN A 195 -6.66 -5.82 29.32
C GLN A 195 -5.40 -5.09 29.79
N PHE A 196 -4.53 -4.67 28.86
CA PHE A 196 -3.21 -4.12 29.19
C PHE A 196 -2.93 -2.74 28.57
N PRO A 197 -3.81 -1.72 28.72
CA PRO A 197 -3.65 -0.44 28.02
C PRO A 197 -2.35 0.29 28.37
N SER A 198 -1.87 0.12 29.62
CA SER A 198 -0.60 0.70 30.08
C SER A 198 0.63 0.07 29.40
N PHE A 199 0.56 -1.21 29.01
CA PHE A 199 1.63 -1.87 28.26
C PHE A 199 1.79 -1.22 26.88
N PHE A 200 0.67 -1.03 26.17
CA PHE A 200 0.67 -0.42 24.84
C PHE A 200 1.03 1.06 24.87
N SER A 201 0.83 1.75 25.99
CA SER A 201 1.24 3.16 26.16
C SER A 201 2.75 3.37 26.32
N ARG A 202 3.53 2.30 26.50
CA ARG A 202 4.98 2.38 26.67
C ARG A 202 5.68 2.76 25.36
N ARG A 203 6.66 3.65 25.45
CA ARG A 203 7.40 4.16 24.28
C ARG A 203 8.33 3.14 23.62
N GLN A 204 8.77 2.11 24.36
CA GLN A 204 9.66 1.09 23.79
C GLN A 204 8.97 0.26 22.69
N LEU A 205 7.67 -0.02 22.84
CA LEU A 205 6.89 -0.72 21.82
C LEU A 205 6.64 0.22 20.64
N ARG A 206 7.53 0.17 19.64
CA ARG A 206 7.52 1.07 18.47
C ARG A 206 6.56 0.63 17.38
N LEU A 207 6.26 -0.67 17.28
CA LEU A 207 5.55 -1.25 16.15
C LEU A 207 4.61 -2.37 16.60
N ILE A 208 3.42 -2.41 16.00
CA ILE A 208 2.46 -3.50 16.14
C ILE A 208 2.06 -3.94 14.74
N ILE A 209 2.15 -5.23 14.47
CA ILE A 209 1.72 -5.87 13.22
C ILE A 209 0.71 -6.94 13.62
N TYR A 210 -0.42 -7.05 12.93
CA TYR A 210 -1.38 -8.10 13.23
C TYR A 210 -2.24 -8.51 12.04
N GLU A 211 -2.74 -9.75 12.06
CA GLU A 211 -3.78 -10.25 11.15
C GLU A 211 -5.17 -9.78 11.61
N MET A 212 -5.99 -9.28 10.68
CA MET A 212 -7.37 -8.86 10.93
C MET A 212 -8.36 -9.99 10.61
N ASP A 213 -8.43 -10.94 11.53
CA ASP A 213 -9.15 -12.22 11.53
C ASP A 213 -10.51 -12.20 12.26
N GLY A 214 -10.79 -11.15 13.03
CA GLY A 214 -12.00 -11.00 13.85
C GLY A 214 -13.06 -10.06 13.28
N ASP A 215 -14.04 -9.69 14.11
CA ASP A 215 -15.11 -8.77 13.70
C ASP A 215 -14.60 -7.33 13.58
N HIS A 216 -15.08 -6.61 12.56
CA HIS A 216 -14.64 -5.25 12.25
C HIS A 216 -14.84 -4.26 13.41
N GLN A 217 -15.92 -4.41 14.17
CA GLN A 217 -16.27 -3.49 15.25
C GLN A 217 -15.28 -3.58 16.43
N THR A 218 -14.85 -4.79 16.77
CA THR A 218 -13.86 -5.03 17.81
C THR A 218 -12.49 -4.45 17.42
N TYR A 219 -12.13 -4.52 16.14
CA TYR A 219 -10.91 -3.89 15.63
C TYR A 219 -11.00 -2.35 15.60
N GLU A 220 -12.14 -1.74 15.29
CA GLU A 220 -12.33 -0.28 15.38
C GLU A 220 -12.01 0.26 16.78
N ASN A 221 -12.56 -0.36 17.83
CA ASN A 221 -12.30 0.03 19.22
C ASN A 221 -10.81 -0.12 19.60
N MET A 222 -10.16 -1.17 19.07
CA MET A 222 -8.73 -1.38 19.23
C MET A 222 -7.93 -0.27 18.54
N HIS A 223 -8.31 0.14 17.33
CA HIS A 223 -7.65 1.22 16.58
C HIS A 223 -7.74 2.54 17.31
N GLU A 224 -8.90 2.89 17.86
CA GLU A 224 -9.06 4.08 18.70
C GLU A 224 -8.11 4.03 19.91
N SER A 225 -8.00 2.88 20.56
CA SER A 225 -7.10 2.67 21.69
C SER A 225 -5.62 2.82 21.29
N LEU A 226 -5.24 2.35 20.09
CA LEU A 226 -3.90 2.52 19.55
C LEU A 226 -3.59 3.99 19.20
N VAL A 227 -4.55 4.73 18.66
CA VAL A 227 -4.43 6.17 18.41
C VAL A 227 -4.23 6.92 19.72
N VAL A 228 -5.04 6.63 20.74
CA VAL A 228 -4.89 7.23 22.09
C VAL A 228 -3.53 6.88 22.70
N ALA A 229 -3.07 5.64 22.51
CA ALA A 229 -1.74 5.24 22.94
C ALA A 229 -0.64 6.01 22.19
N GLY A 230 -0.90 6.57 21.00
CA GLY A 230 0.03 7.37 20.21
C GLY A 230 0.67 6.61 19.04
N PHE A 231 0.05 5.51 18.60
CA PHE A 231 0.38 4.86 17.34
C PHE A 231 -0.31 5.53 16.17
N LYS A 232 0.19 5.27 14.97
CA LYS A 232 -0.37 5.69 13.70
C LYS A 232 -0.46 4.49 12.77
N LEU A 233 -1.59 4.36 12.10
CA LEU A 233 -1.79 3.35 11.07
C LEU A 233 -0.86 3.64 9.89
N LEU A 234 0.00 2.68 9.58
CA LEU A 234 0.95 2.75 8.47
C LEU A 234 0.40 2.00 7.25
N GLU A 235 -0.15 0.80 7.49
CA GLU A 235 -0.74 -0.05 6.45
C GLU A 235 -2.05 -0.67 6.96
N PHE A 236 -3.08 -0.65 6.11
CA PHE A 236 -4.41 -1.20 6.39
C PHE A 236 -4.75 -2.27 5.35
N GLY A 237 -5.10 -3.46 5.82
CA GLY A 237 -5.39 -4.61 4.96
C GLY A 237 -5.68 -5.85 5.79
N PHE A 238 -5.46 -7.02 5.19
CA PHE A 238 -5.52 -8.29 5.91
C PHE A 238 -4.50 -8.32 7.06
N VAL A 239 -3.27 -7.92 6.79
CA VAL A 239 -2.26 -7.61 7.81
C VAL A 239 -2.19 -6.10 7.97
N CYS A 240 -2.40 -5.62 9.20
CA CYS A 240 -2.33 -4.21 9.55
C CYS A 240 -1.00 -3.89 10.24
N VAL A 241 -0.49 -2.68 10.01
CA VAL A 241 0.77 -2.20 10.60
C VAL A 241 0.55 -0.86 11.28
N TRP A 242 0.92 -0.76 12.55
CA TRP A 242 0.81 0.44 13.38
C TRP A 242 2.17 0.81 13.96
N THR A 243 2.59 2.07 13.81
CA THR A 243 3.89 2.55 14.27
C THR A 243 3.76 3.76 15.20
N ARG A 244 4.61 3.85 16.22
CA ARG A 244 4.84 5.09 16.99
C ARG A 244 5.88 5.99 16.34
N GLU A 245 6.87 5.37 15.73
CA GLU A 245 7.90 6.07 15.01
C GLU A 245 7.30 6.50 13.68
N LEU A 246 6.91 7.77 13.60
CA LEU A 246 7.06 8.44 12.32
C LEU A 246 8.56 8.49 12.08
N ASN A 247 9.10 7.50 11.37
CA ASN A 247 10.26 7.84 10.57
C ASN A 247 9.75 8.94 9.65
N PRO A 248 10.31 10.16 9.68
CA PRO A 248 10.21 11.04 8.54
C PRO A 248 11.10 10.44 7.45
N VAL A 249 10.87 9.19 7.05
CA VAL A 249 10.87 8.94 5.62
C VAL A 249 9.73 9.85 5.20
N LEU A 250 10.11 11.04 4.74
CA LEU A 250 9.29 11.83 3.87
C LEU A 250 8.97 10.83 2.77
N ASN A 251 7.87 10.09 2.96
CA ASN A 251 7.33 9.20 1.96
C ASN A 251 6.74 10.19 0.99
N LEU A 252 7.65 10.79 0.24
CA LEU A 252 7.37 11.66 -0.86
C LEU A 252 6.67 10.83 -1.90
N TRP A 253 6.57 9.50 -1.81
CA TRP A 253 5.78 8.69 -2.72
C TRP A 253 4.31 9.13 -2.78
N PRO A 254 3.53 9.19 -1.67
CA PRO A 254 2.21 9.81 -1.71
C PRO A 254 2.25 11.27 -2.17
N ILE A 255 3.19 12.09 -1.70
CA ILE A 255 3.23 13.51 -2.10
C ILE A 255 3.59 13.66 -3.59
N TYR A 256 4.43 12.80 -4.14
CA TYR A 256 4.88 12.74 -5.50
C TYR A 256 3.75 12.21 -6.36
N HIS A 257 3.21 11.02 -6.09
CA HIS A 257 2.11 10.46 -6.88
C HIS A 257 0.79 11.23 -6.74
N LYS A 258 0.47 11.79 -5.57
CA LYS A 258 -0.82 12.46 -5.33
C LYS A 258 -0.78 13.97 -5.59
N LEU A 259 0.35 14.65 -5.39
CA LEU A 259 0.46 16.11 -5.55
C LEU A 259 1.42 16.52 -6.67
N LEU A 260 2.67 16.07 -6.63
CA LEU A 260 3.71 16.59 -7.51
C LEU A 260 3.59 16.07 -8.95
N ALA A 261 3.43 14.77 -9.15
CA ALA A 261 3.31 14.12 -10.44
C ALA A 261 2.03 14.56 -11.18
N PRO A 262 0.84 14.67 -10.56
CA PRO A 262 -0.33 15.25 -11.24
C PRO A 262 -0.14 16.73 -11.55
N SER A 263 0.52 17.50 -10.69
CA SER A 263 0.77 18.94 -10.92
C SER A 263 1.79 19.17 -12.03
N ILE A 264 2.90 18.43 -12.03
CA ILE A 264 3.91 18.42 -13.09
C ILE A 264 3.28 17.93 -14.40
N LEU A 265 2.48 16.86 -14.36
CA LEU A 265 1.76 16.37 -15.52
C LEU A 265 0.78 17.41 -16.06
N THR A 266 0.02 18.08 -15.19
CA THR A 266 -0.91 19.15 -15.58
C THR A 266 -0.16 20.32 -16.21
N PHE A 267 0.95 20.74 -15.62
CA PHE A 267 1.80 21.82 -16.13
C PHE A 267 2.43 21.46 -17.48
N VAL A 268 2.93 20.23 -17.61
CA VAL A 268 3.46 19.70 -18.88
C VAL A 268 2.34 19.66 -19.91
N LEU A 269 1.16 19.13 -19.57
CA LEU A 269 -0.01 19.12 -20.46
C LEU A 269 -0.45 20.54 -20.87
N ASP A 270 -0.46 21.51 -19.95
CA ASP A 270 -0.73 22.92 -20.23
C ASP A 270 0.22 23.46 -21.32
N ILE A 271 1.53 23.24 -21.15
CA ILE A 271 2.55 23.62 -22.13
C ILE A 271 2.30 22.91 -23.46
N LEU A 272 2.17 21.59 -23.44
CA LEU A 272 2.01 20.77 -24.64
C LEU A 272 0.75 21.16 -25.44
N MET A 273 -0.35 21.48 -24.75
CA MET A 273 -1.61 21.90 -25.38
C MET A 273 -1.49 23.31 -25.96
N ALA A 274 -0.83 24.25 -25.27
CA ALA A 274 -0.57 25.59 -25.81
C ALA A 274 0.22 25.55 -27.13
N TYR A 275 1.11 24.56 -27.31
CA TYR A 275 1.91 24.40 -28.54
C TYR A 275 1.23 23.55 -29.64
N THR A 276 0.27 22.68 -29.28
CA THR A 276 -0.34 21.74 -30.23
C THR A 276 -1.72 22.17 -30.71
N LEU A 277 -2.51 22.84 -29.87
CA LEU A 277 -3.87 23.24 -30.21
C LEU A 277 -3.93 24.65 -30.81
N PRO A 278 -4.86 24.90 -31.74
CA PRO A 278 -5.23 26.26 -32.14
C PRO A 278 -5.60 27.11 -30.91
N ALA A 279 -5.17 28.37 -30.86
CA ALA A 279 -5.34 29.27 -29.70
C ALA A 279 -6.79 29.32 -29.14
N ARG A 280 -7.79 29.16 -29.99
CA ARG A 280 -9.22 29.10 -29.60
C ARG A 280 -9.60 27.91 -28.72
N LEU A 281 -8.85 26.80 -28.77
CA LEU A 281 -9.06 25.61 -27.95
C LEU A 281 -8.18 25.60 -26.68
N ALA A 282 -7.11 26.40 -26.65
CA ALA A 282 -6.28 26.58 -25.45
C ALA A 282 -6.97 27.45 -24.37
N ALA A 283 -7.99 28.23 -24.75
CA ALA A 283 -8.72 29.12 -23.85
C ALA A 283 -9.64 28.40 -22.86
N VAL A 284 -9.98 27.12 -23.09
CA VAL A 284 -10.81 26.32 -22.18
C VAL A 284 -9.99 25.13 -21.70
N PRO A 285 -9.52 25.11 -20.45
CA PRO A 285 -8.60 24.09 -19.98
C PRO A 285 -9.38 22.84 -19.57
N PHE A 286 -9.96 22.13 -20.54
CA PHE A 286 -10.75 20.91 -20.30
C PHE A 286 -9.97 19.80 -19.57
N TRP A 287 -8.64 19.86 -19.54
CA TRP A 287 -7.80 18.94 -18.77
C TRP A 287 -7.70 19.31 -17.29
N ARG A 288 -8.07 20.53 -16.86
CA ARG A 288 -8.24 20.86 -15.43
C ARG A 288 -9.43 20.11 -14.78
N PHE A 289 -10.19 19.36 -15.56
CA PHE A 289 -11.16 18.38 -15.06
C PHE A 289 -10.52 17.01 -14.70
N LEU A 290 -9.27 16.72 -15.11
CA LEU A 290 -8.56 15.47 -14.72
C LEU A 290 -8.32 15.36 -13.20
N PRO A 291 -7.88 16.42 -12.48
CA PRO A 291 -7.75 16.38 -11.02
C PRO A 291 -9.08 16.15 -10.28
N ILE A 292 -10.21 16.58 -10.86
CA ILE A 292 -11.55 16.44 -10.25
C ILE A 292 -11.93 14.95 -10.12
N THR A 293 -11.48 14.09 -11.04
CA THR A 293 -11.71 12.64 -10.93
C THR A 293 -11.05 12.00 -9.71
N HIS A 294 -9.96 12.59 -9.18
CA HIS A 294 -9.29 12.10 -7.97
C HIS A 294 -9.95 12.59 -6.67
N CYS A 295 -10.65 13.74 -6.68
CA CYS A 295 -11.47 14.18 -5.54
C CYS A 295 -12.73 13.31 -5.35
N ILE A 296 -13.33 12.83 -6.45
CA ILE A 296 -14.59 12.07 -6.40
C ILE A 296 -14.39 10.64 -5.85
N ASP A 297 -13.20 10.07 -5.98
CA ASP A 297 -12.90 8.70 -5.53
C ASP A 297 -12.70 8.54 -4.01
N GLY A 298 -12.83 9.62 -3.24
CA GLY A 298 -12.72 9.63 -1.78
C GLY A 298 -11.30 9.43 -1.22
N THR A 299 -10.31 9.14 -2.07
CA THR A 299 -8.91 8.85 -1.70
C THR A 299 -8.13 10.05 -1.16
N PHE A 300 -8.73 11.24 -1.17
CA PHE A 300 -8.20 12.49 -0.59
C PHE A 300 -8.94 12.94 0.69
N CYS A 301 -10.04 12.29 1.06
CA CYS A 301 -10.88 12.69 2.19
C CYS A 301 -10.84 11.62 3.28
N GLU A 302 -9.68 11.46 3.93
CA GLU A 302 -9.62 10.75 5.21
C GLU A 302 -10.01 11.71 6.35
N PRO A 303 -10.77 11.27 7.36
CA PRO A 303 -11.41 12.20 8.30
C PRO A 303 -10.43 12.90 9.28
N PHE A 304 -9.14 12.56 9.31
CA PHE A 304 -8.22 13.04 10.36
C PHE A 304 -6.79 13.38 9.91
N GLY A 305 -6.52 13.51 8.61
CA GLY A 305 -5.19 13.92 8.11
C GLY A 305 -4.93 15.42 8.30
N ILE A 306 -3.76 15.80 8.84
CA ILE A 306 -3.28 17.20 8.99
C ILE A 306 -3.26 17.99 7.64
N LEU A 307 -3.34 17.29 6.51
CA LEU A 307 -3.43 17.85 5.15
C LEU A 307 -4.86 18.18 4.67
N THR A 308 -5.88 18.05 5.51
CA THR A 308 -7.29 18.35 5.15
C THR A 308 -7.59 19.84 4.91
N GLN A 309 -6.64 20.75 5.15
CA GLN A 309 -6.71 22.10 4.60
C GLN A 309 -6.20 22.14 3.15
N CYS A 310 -6.83 21.36 2.29
CA CYS A 310 -6.62 21.44 0.85
C CYS A 310 -7.25 22.75 0.35
N VAL A 311 -6.66 23.38 -0.68
CA VAL A 311 -7.15 24.61 -1.34
C VAL A 311 -8.59 24.44 -1.91
N LEU A 312 -9.12 23.21 -1.90
CA LEU A 312 -10.45 22.83 -2.33
C LEU A 312 -11.37 22.36 -1.19
N ALA A 313 -10.98 22.51 0.09
CA ALA A 313 -11.80 22.14 1.26
C ALA A 313 -13.26 22.67 1.21
N PRO A 314 -13.57 23.86 0.66
CA PRO A 314 -14.94 24.31 0.48
C PRO A 314 -15.77 23.48 -0.53
N LEU A 315 -15.14 22.68 -1.38
CA LEU A 315 -15.82 21.78 -2.34
C LEU A 315 -16.12 20.40 -1.75
N CYS A 316 -15.48 20.03 -0.64
CA CYS A 316 -15.63 18.72 0.01
C CYS A 316 -16.39 18.80 1.33
N ALA A 317 -16.42 19.96 2.00
CA ALA A 317 -17.28 20.21 3.13
C ALA A 317 -18.72 20.40 2.62
N GLY A 318 -19.55 19.37 2.79
CA GLY A 318 -20.97 19.37 2.42
C GLY A 318 -21.84 20.25 3.31
N GLU A 319 -21.48 21.51 3.50
CA GLU A 319 -22.37 22.51 4.10
C GLU A 319 -23.05 23.33 3.00
N ASP A 320 -24.36 23.09 2.85
CA ASP A 320 -25.40 23.93 2.23
C ASP A 320 -24.96 24.94 1.15
N ILE A 321 -24.43 24.43 0.04
CA ILE A 321 -24.45 25.16 -1.23
C ILE A 321 -25.71 24.70 -1.99
N PRO A 322 -26.78 25.51 -2.05
CA PRO A 322 -28.09 25.06 -2.53
C PRO A 322 -28.18 24.87 -4.05
N ASP A 323 -27.10 25.12 -4.80
CA ASP A 323 -27.15 24.94 -6.25
C ASP A 323 -25.80 24.51 -6.85
N TRP A 324 -25.55 23.20 -6.83
CA TRP A 324 -24.43 22.57 -7.54
C TRP A 324 -24.63 22.52 -9.07
N ARG A 325 -25.74 23.05 -9.60
CA ARG A 325 -26.08 22.98 -11.03
C ARG A 325 -25.22 23.85 -11.95
N LEU A 326 -24.30 24.64 -11.40
CA LEU A 326 -23.49 25.59 -12.15
C LEU A 326 -22.01 25.50 -11.80
N PHE A 327 -21.38 24.38 -12.13
CA PHE A 327 -19.93 24.36 -12.30
C PHE A 327 -19.58 24.56 -13.78
N GLY A 328 -19.18 25.77 -14.14
CA GLY A 328 -18.78 26.12 -15.52
C GLY A 328 -19.91 26.20 -16.55
N GLY A 329 -21.18 26.29 -16.14
CA GLY A 329 -22.32 26.47 -17.04
C GLY A 329 -22.87 25.20 -17.70
N LEU A 330 -22.45 24.01 -17.25
CA LEU A 330 -22.98 22.72 -17.72
C LEU A 330 -23.81 22.04 -16.63
N ALA A 331 -25.03 21.64 -16.98
CA ALA A 331 -25.94 20.92 -16.09
C ALA A 331 -25.53 19.44 -16.01
N TYR A 332 -25.32 18.94 -14.80
CA TYR A 332 -25.13 17.51 -14.53
C TYR A 332 -26.46 16.88 -14.07
N PRO A 333 -26.73 15.60 -14.39
CA PRO A 333 -27.86 14.88 -13.83
C PRO A 333 -27.73 14.74 -12.31
N ASP A 334 -28.80 14.99 -11.56
CA ASP A 334 -28.84 14.95 -10.08
C ASP A 334 -28.36 13.59 -9.50
N ASP A 335 -28.40 12.54 -10.31
CA ASP A 335 -28.08 11.15 -9.98
C ASP A 335 -26.56 10.89 -9.88
N TRP A 336 -25.73 11.78 -10.44
CA TRP A 336 -24.26 11.63 -10.47
C TRP A 336 -23.59 12.13 -9.18
N MET A 337 -24.29 12.96 -8.41
CA MET A 337 -23.73 13.68 -7.26
C MET A 337 -24.24 13.14 -5.91
N LYS A 338 -25.16 12.16 -5.90
CA LYS A 338 -25.61 11.51 -4.67
C LYS A 338 -24.68 10.33 -4.33
N PRO A 339 -24.06 10.27 -3.15
CA PRO A 339 -23.24 9.14 -2.74
C PRO A 339 -24.17 7.92 -2.53
N ARG A 340 -24.32 7.08 -3.55
CA ARG A 340 -24.94 5.76 -3.42
C ARG A 340 -23.84 4.69 -3.41
N HIS A 341 -23.78 3.97 -2.30
CA HIS A 341 -22.86 2.87 -1.97
C HIS A 341 -22.83 1.64 -2.91
N LYS A 342 -23.26 1.72 -4.17
CA LYS A 342 -23.34 0.55 -5.07
C LYS A 342 -23.05 0.85 -6.55
N LEU A 343 -22.12 1.74 -6.84
CA LEU A 343 -21.44 1.63 -8.12
C LEU A 343 -20.64 0.33 -8.09
N SER A 344 -20.82 -0.54 -9.08
CA SER A 344 -20.01 -1.76 -9.19
C SER A 344 -18.53 -1.35 -9.25
N LYS A 345 -17.61 -2.17 -8.70
CA LYS A 345 -16.17 -1.91 -8.78
C LYS A 345 -15.74 -1.52 -10.21
N TRP A 346 -16.34 -2.17 -11.21
CA TRP A 346 -16.15 -1.85 -12.63
C TRP A 346 -16.53 -0.41 -13.01
N SER A 347 -17.67 0.10 -12.54
CA SER A 347 -18.08 1.48 -12.82
C SER A 347 -17.22 2.53 -12.08
N ARG A 348 -16.61 2.17 -10.95
CA ARG A 348 -15.75 3.10 -10.19
C ARG A 348 -14.30 3.11 -10.67
N GLN A 349 -13.75 1.99 -11.11
CA GLN A 349 -12.38 1.93 -11.63
C GLN A 349 -12.37 2.02 -13.16
N GLY A 350 -13.11 1.14 -13.84
CA GLY A 350 -13.09 1.02 -15.31
C GLY A 350 -13.61 2.26 -16.05
N PHE A 351 -14.67 2.93 -15.58
CA PHE A 351 -15.20 4.12 -16.26
C PHE A 351 -14.23 5.30 -16.18
N TYR A 352 -13.71 5.60 -14.98
CA TYR A 352 -12.77 6.70 -14.80
C TYR A 352 -11.48 6.47 -15.58
N THR A 353 -11.02 5.23 -15.64
CA THR A 353 -9.87 4.85 -16.47
C THR A 353 -10.16 5.07 -17.94
N LEU A 354 -11.29 4.58 -18.46
CA LEU A 354 -11.69 4.85 -19.85
C LEU A 354 -11.75 6.35 -20.17
N VAL A 355 -12.25 7.17 -19.24
CA VAL A 355 -12.31 8.63 -19.40
C VAL A 355 -10.90 9.25 -19.43
N LYS A 356 -10.01 8.86 -18.50
CA LYS A 356 -8.60 9.30 -18.49
C LYS A 356 -7.89 8.95 -19.79
N TRP A 357 -8.04 7.72 -20.25
CA TRP A 357 -7.49 7.25 -21.51
C TRP A 357 -8.07 8.03 -22.69
N PHE A 358 -9.39 8.22 -22.75
CA PHE A 358 -10.01 9.01 -23.81
C PHE A 358 -9.42 10.43 -23.88
N PHE A 359 -9.29 11.12 -22.76
CA PHE A 359 -8.77 12.49 -22.75
C PHE A 359 -7.30 12.56 -23.17
N LEU A 360 -6.44 11.70 -22.62
CA LEU A 360 -5.03 11.64 -22.99
C LEU A 360 -4.86 11.37 -24.50
N TRP A 361 -5.63 10.41 -25.01
CA TRP A 361 -5.49 9.95 -26.38
C TRP A 361 -6.12 10.90 -27.41
N ALA A 362 -7.35 11.33 -27.17
CA ALA A 362 -8.09 12.16 -28.11
C ALA A 362 -7.62 13.62 -28.12
N LEU A 363 -7.26 14.17 -26.96
CA LEU A 363 -6.93 15.60 -26.86
C LEU A 363 -5.44 15.89 -27.00
N VAL A 364 -4.56 14.95 -26.62
CA VAL A 364 -3.11 15.21 -26.56
C VAL A 364 -2.36 14.40 -27.59
N ALA A 365 -2.47 13.08 -27.53
CA ALA A 365 -1.71 12.20 -28.41
C ALA A 365 -2.16 12.32 -29.87
N TRP A 366 -3.48 12.38 -30.14
CA TRP A 366 -4.00 12.46 -31.51
C TRP A 366 -3.54 13.71 -32.29
N PRO A 367 -3.65 14.95 -31.74
CA PRO A 367 -3.12 16.13 -32.43
C PRO A 367 -1.61 16.08 -32.68
N ALA A 368 -0.85 15.57 -31.71
CA ALA A 368 0.60 15.40 -31.87
C ALA A 368 0.94 14.39 -32.96
N ALA A 369 0.22 13.26 -33.00
CA ALA A 369 0.39 12.24 -34.02
C ALA A 369 0.06 12.76 -35.42
N LEU A 370 -1.03 13.53 -35.56
CA LEU A 370 -1.39 14.20 -36.83
C LEU A 370 -0.29 15.15 -37.29
N ARG A 371 0.26 15.94 -36.36
CA ARG A 371 1.31 16.93 -36.66
C ARG A 371 2.60 16.27 -37.14
N VAL A 372 3.05 15.21 -36.46
CA VAL A 372 4.26 14.44 -36.83
C VAL A 372 4.06 13.74 -38.18
N SER A 373 2.97 13.00 -38.31
CA SER A 373 2.76 12.07 -39.42
C SER A 373 2.31 12.73 -40.73
N GLY A 374 1.71 13.93 -40.66
CA GLY A 374 1.24 14.68 -41.83
C GLY A 374 0.01 14.07 -42.54
N SER A 375 -0.51 12.93 -42.09
CA SER A 375 -1.75 12.33 -42.64
C SER A 375 -2.55 11.59 -41.57
N LYS A 376 -3.88 11.55 -41.73
CA LYS A 376 -4.77 10.86 -40.77
C LYS A 376 -4.48 9.36 -40.66
N MET A 377 -4.15 8.71 -41.78
CA MET A 377 -3.86 7.27 -41.79
C MET A 377 -2.55 6.95 -41.04
N ALA A 378 -1.51 7.75 -41.25
CA ALA A 378 -0.24 7.56 -40.54
C ALA A 378 -0.36 7.91 -39.04
N ALA A 379 -1.14 8.95 -38.69
CA ALA A 379 -1.44 9.28 -37.30
C ALA A 379 -2.17 8.12 -36.59
N SER A 380 -3.17 7.52 -37.25
CA SER A 380 -3.90 6.36 -36.71
C SER A 380 -2.97 5.17 -36.45
N ARG A 381 -2.05 4.85 -37.36
CA ARG A 381 -1.05 3.79 -37.16
C ARG A 381 -0.12 4.08 -35.99
N LEU A 382 0.33 5.33 -35.85
CA LEU A 382 1.20 5.75 -34.76
C LEU A 382 0.50 5.63 -33.40
N MET A 383 -0.77 6.03 -33.34
CA MET A 383 -1.60 5.89 -32.15
C MET A 383 -1.80 4.43 -31.78
N TYR A 384 -2.16 3.58 -32.75
CA TYR A 384 -2.29 2.14 -32.49
C TYR A 384 -1.00 1.54 -31.92
N LEU A 385 0.16 1.90 -32.48
CA LEU A 385 1.47 1.44 -31.98
C LEU A 385 1.75 1.93 -30.55
N MET A 386 1.45 3.19 -30.25
CA MET A 386 1.61 3.72 -28.89
C MET A 386 0.72 2.99 -27.88
N LEU A 387 -0.49 2.60 -28.29
CA LEU A 387 -1.45 1.96 -27.39
C LEU A 387 -0.95 0.57 -27.06
N THR A 388 -0.63 -0.21 -28.09
CA THR A 388 -0.14 -1.58 -27.93
C THR A 388 1.19 -1.65 -27.19
N SER A 389 2.12 -0.73 -27.46
CA SER A 389 3.39 -0.66 -26.73
C SER A 389 3.24 -0.22 -25.27
N SER A 390 2.35 0.74 -24.98
CA SER A 390 2.10 1.17 -23.59
C SER A 390 1.43 0.07 -22.76
N LEU A 391 0.48 -0.66 -23.37
CA LEU A 391 -0.13 -1.83 -22.75
C LEU A 391 0.92 -2.91 -22.48
N ALA A 392 1.68 -3.31 -23.50
CA ALA A 392 2.71 -4.35 -23.36
C ALA A 392 3.78 -3.99 -22.32
N ALA A 393 4.29 -2.76 -22.34
CA ALA A 393 5.28 -2.30 -21.38
C ALA A 393 4.70 -2.20 -19.95
N GLY A 394 3.45 -1.75 -19.81
CA GLY A 394 2.78 -1.72 -18.51
C GLY A 394 2.63 -3.12 -17.90
N TYR A 395 2.25 -4.11 -18.71
CA TYR A 395 2.19 -5.51 -18.30
C TYR A 395 3.56 -6.06 -17.89
N VAL A 396 4.60 -5.80 -18.68
CA VAL A 396 5.97 -6.25 -18.36
C VAL A 396 6.47 -5.60 -17.06
N LEU A 397 6.19 -4.31 -16.84
CA LEU A 397 6.57 -3.62 -15.60
C LEU A 397 5.82 -4.15 -14.39
N ALA A 398 4.52 -4.45 -14.53
CA ALA A 398 3.72 -5.04 -13.46
C ALA A 398 4.26 -6.42 -13.05
N GLU A 399 4.63 -7.24 -14.04
CA GLU A 399 5.24 -8.56 -13.83
C GLU A 399 6.60 -8.44 -13.12
N ILE A 400 7.49 -7.59 -13.64
CA ILE A 400 8.83 -7.37 -13.05
C ILE A 400 8.72 -6.83 -11.62
N SER A 401 7.69 -6.03 -11.33
CA SER A 401 7.46 -5.46 -10.00
C SER A 401 6.77 -6.43 -9.04
N GLY A 402 6.43 -7.65 -9.48
CA GLY A 402 5.74 -8.64 -8.67
C GLY A 402 4.33 -8.23 -8.24
N GLN A 403 3.71 -7.28 -8.94
CA GLN A 403 2.37 -6.75 -8.61
C GLN A 403 1.23 -7.49 -9.32
N PHE A 404 1.55 -8.49 -10.14
CA PHE A 404 0.56 -9.37 -10.74
C PHE A 404 -0.24 -10.11 -9.66
N GLY A 405 -1.55 -9.84 -9.59
CA GLY A 405 -2.47 -10.43 -8.60
C GLY A 405 -2.87 -9.51 -7.44
N SER A 406 -2.32 -8.31 -7.33
CA SER A 406 -2.84 -7.27 -6.43
C SER A 406 -4.09 -6.61 -7.04
N PRO A 407 -5.13 -6.29 -6.25
CA PRO A 407 -6.35 -5.62 -6.74
C PRO A 407 -6.10 -4.22 -7.35
N ASP A 408 -4.90 -3.64 -7.21
CA ASP A 408 -4.51 -2.35 -7.80
C ASP A 408 -3.71 -2.45 -9.12
N ASP A 409 -3.74 -3.64 -9.75
CA ASP A 409 -3.68 -3.96 -11.20
C ASP A 409 -2.47 -3.43 -12.07
N PRO A 410 -2.15 -4.09 -13.21
CA PRO A 410 -1.17 -3.56 -14.18
C PRO A 410 -1.60 -2.21 -14.78
N GLU A 411 -2.83 -1.77 -14.51
CA GLU A 411 -3.42 -0.53 -14.99
C GLU A 411 -2.62 0.71 -14.63
N SER A 412 -2.10 0.78 -13.40
CA SER A 412 -1.27 1.89 -12.94
C SER A 412 -0.01 2.02 -13.80
N PHE A 413 0.66 0.91 -14.12
CA PHE A 413 1.83 0.89 -14.99
C PHE A 413 1.46 1.18 -16.45
N MET A 414 0.34 0.63 -16.95
CA MET A 414 -0.16 0.91 -18.30
C MET A 414 -0.43 2.41 -18.48
N TRP A 415 -1.02 3.06 -17.47
CA TRP A 415 -1.27 4.50 -17.48
C TRP A 415 0.02 5.32 -17.49
N VAL A 416 0.99 4.98 -16.63
CA VAL A 416 2.29 5.65 -16.60
C VAL A 416 2.98 5.54 -17.97
N MET A 417 2.98 4.36 -18.58
CA MET A 417 3.57 4.17 -19.91
C MET A 417 2.83 4.94 -21.00
N ALA A 418 1.49 5.01 -20.94
CA ALA A 418 0.71 5.79 -21.89
C ALA A 418 0.99 7.29 -21.78
N VAL A 419 1.17 7.82 -20.56
CA VAL A 419 1.54 9.21 -20.33
C VAL A 419 2.95 9.48 -20.87
N LEU A 420 3.93 8.64 -20.55
CA LEU A 420 5.32 8.82 -21.00
C LEU A 420 5.44 8.78 -22.53
N THR A 421 4.77 7.84 -23.19
CA THR A 421 4.76 7.76 -24.66
C THR A 421 4.06 8.98 -25.28
N THR A 422 2.98 9.47 -24.68
CA THR A 422 2.29 10.68 -25.13
C THR A 422 3.19 11.91 -25.01
N VAL A 423 3.88 12.09 -23.89
CA VAL A 423 4.84 13.20 -23.71
C VAL A 423 5.95 13.12 -24.77
N ALA A 424 6.53 11.95 -25.00
CA ALA A 424 7.55 11.76 -26.04
C ALA A 424 7.04 12.12 -27.45
N LEU A 425 5.80 11.71 -27.78
CA LEU A 425 5.17 12.05 -29.05
C LEU A 425 4.96 13.56 -29.22
N VAL A 426 4.50 14.26 -28.18
CA VAL A 426 4.30 15.71 -28.28
C VAL A 426 5.63 16.44 -28.43
N LEU A 427 6.67 16.05 -27.68
CA LEU A 427 8.01 16.62 -27.85
C LEU A 427 8.51 16.43 -29.29
N TRP A 428 8.27 15.25 -29.87
CA TRP A 428 8.59 15.00 -31.27
C TRP A 428 7.79 15.89 -32.23
N ALA A 429 6.49 16.10 -31.96
CA ALA A 429 5.63 16.98 -32.75
C ALA A 429 6.10 18.45 -32.74
N ILE A 430 6.54 18.94 -31.58
CA ILE A 430 7.10 20.29 -31.42
C ILE A 430 8.38 20.41 -32.25
N TRP A 431 9.30 19.45 -32.11
CA TRP A 431 10.57 19.44 -32.84
C TRP A 431 10.39 19.36 -34.37
N ALA A 432 9.49 18.48 -34.83
CA ALA A 432 9.18 18.32 -36.25
C ALA A 432 8.54 19.60 -36.85
N GLY A 433 7.74 20.31 -36.04
CA GLY A 433 7.15 21.60 -36.43
C GLY A 433 8.21 22.69 -36.62
N SER A 434 9.17 22.81 -35.70
CA SER A 434 10.27 23.78 -35.80
C SER A 434 11.12 23.56 -37.05
N SER A 435 11.47 22.29 -37.33
CA SER A 435 12.28 21.92 -38.49
C SER A 435 11.61 22.26 -39.82
N ARG A 436 10.28 22.07 -39.94
CA ARG A 436 9.53 22.47 -41.15
C ARG A 436 9.51 23.98 -41.34
N HIS A 437 9.41 24.75 -40.26
CA HIS A 437 9.40 26.22 -40.36
C HIS A 437 10.76 26.76 -40.81
N GLN A 438 11.86 26.21 -40.31
CA GLN A 438 13.22 26.53 -40.77
C GLN A 438 13.43 26.17 -42.25
N ALA A 439 12.93 25.01 -42.70
CA ALA A 439 13.03 24.60 -44.09
C ALA A 439 12.21 25.48 -45.06
N LEU A 440 11.10 26.06 -44.61
CA LEU A 440 10.27 26.98 -45.41
C LEU A 440 10.89 28.38 -45.47
N THR A 441 11.45 28.87 -44.36
CA THR A 441 12.13 30.18 -44.30
C THR A 441 13.43 30.18 -45.10
N ALA A 442 14.21 29.08 -45.07
CA ALA A 442 15.42 28.93 -45.89
C ALA A 442 15.17 28.83 -47.41
N LYS A 443 13.91 28.65 -47.84
CA LYS A 443 13.52 28.55 -49.26
C LYS A 443 12.85 29.81 -49.81
N ALA A 444 12.66 30.85 -49.00
CA ALA A 444 12.20 32.14 -49.50
C ALA A 444 13.40 32.82 -50.19
N PRO A 445 13.43 32.95 -51.54
CA PRO A 445 14.47 33.72 -52.20
C PRO A 445 14.37 35.19 -51.76
N ASP A 446 15.51 35.85 -51.55
CA ASP A 446 15.56 37.30 -51.36
C ASP A 446 14.91 37.96 -52.58
N VAL A 447 13.72 38.52 -52.37
CA VAL A 447 12.98 39.33 -53.37
C VAL A 447 13.29 40.79 -53.15
#